data_AF-G2GG11-F1
#
_entry.id   AF-G2GG11-F1
#
_cell.length_a   1.000
_cell.length_b   1.000
_cell.length_c   1.000
_cell.angle_alpha   90.00
_cell.angle_beta   90.00
_cell.angle_gamma   90.00
#
_symmetry.space_group_name_H-M   'P 1'
#
loop_
_entity.id
_entity.type
_entity.pdbx_description
1 polymer ?
#
loop_
_entity_poly.entity_id
_entity_poly.type
_entity_poly.pdbx_seq_one_letter_code
_entity_poly.pdbx_strand_id
1 'polypeptide(L)'
;MLACVCRENEKQRMTEICRFPASPPRRADGDFDAYVYDRVEAVQAYWLKRPEFGDELVAAVAGTGPPVLRHAHSEGVLELRCPPMNLLTQSARKDDGKFDAELAKALEWHKEYGTHDQDRALSADGLTALGPLAVSCLAVQAGHTITAESAHLPTRLLRGIPVNEFPT
;
A
#
# COMPACT_ATOMS: atom_id res chain seq x y z
N MET A 1 -3.17 -5.17 -3.14
CA MET A 1 -3.36 -4.54 -1.81
C MET A 1 -4.30 -5.33 -0.92
N LEU A 2 -5.55 -5.61 -1.31
CA LEU A 2 -6.48 -6.42 -0.50
C LEU A 2 -5.93 -7.82 -0.14
N ALA A 3 -5.27 -8.50 -1.08
CA ALA A 3 -4.63 -9.79 -0.82
C ALA A 3 -3.57 -9.75 0.30
N CYS A 4 -2.94 -8.60 0.54
CA CYS A 4 -1.97 -8.42 1.64
C CYS A 4 -2.66 -8.29 3.01
N VAL A 5 -3.96 -7.98 3.04
CA VAL A 5 -4.75 -7.78 4.26
C VAL A 5 -5.49 -9.08 4.63
N CYS A 6 -5.87 -9.89 3.64
CA CYS A 6 -6.58 -11.15 3.84
C CYS A 6 -5.63 -12.30 4.20
N ARG A 7 -5.70 -12.82 5.45
CA ARG A 7 -4.76 -13.84 5.94
C ARG A 7 -5.09 -15.31 5.60
N GLU A 8 -6.25 -15.61 5.03
CA GLU A 8 -6.62 -17.00 4.69
C GLU A 8 -5.84 -17.54 3.48
N ASN A 9 -4.99 -18.54 3.68
CA ASN A 9 -4.08 -19.10 2.66
C ASN A 9 -3.16 -18.06 2.02
N GLU A 10 -2.82 -17.02 2.78
CA GLU A 10 -2.12 -15.80 2.36
C GLU A 10 -0.85 -16.08 1.57
N LYS A 11 0.04 -16.92 2.09
CA LYS A 11 1.34 -17.16 1.43
C LYS A 11 1.18 -17.76 0.04
N GLN A 12 0.29 -18.74 -0.11
CA GLN A 12 0.07 -19.41 -1.40
C GLN A 12 -0.65 -18.48 -2.37
N ARG A 13 -1.78 -17.89 -1.97
CA ARG A 13 -2.56 -17.00 -2.83
C ARG A 13 -1.78 -15.77 -3.26
N MET A 14 -1.06 -15.13 -2.34
CA MET A 14 -0.24 -13.96 -2.67
C MET A 14 0.87 -14.34 -3.66
N THR A 15 1.52 -15.50 -3.47
CA THR A 15 2.53 -15.99 -4.43
C THR A 15 1.94 -16.27 -5.81
N GLU A 16 0.74 -16.85 -5.90
CA GLU A 16 0.04 -17.09 -7.16
C GLU A 16 -0.34 -15.77 -7.85
N ILE A 17 -0.91 -14.82 -7.12
CA ILE A 17 -1.29 -13.50 -7.64
C ILE A 17 -0.06 -12.73 -8.14
N CYS A 18 1.04 -12.74 -7.39
CA CYS A 18 2.26 -12.02 -7.75
C CYS A 18 2.98 -12.58 -8.98
N ARG A 19 2.59 -13.76 -9.49
CA ARG A 19 3.14 -14.31 -10.74
C ARG A 19 2.46 -13.71 -11.98
N PHE A 20 1.29 -13.08 -11.85
CA PHE A 20 0.63 -12.45 -12.98
C PHE A 20 1.23 -11.07 -13.27
N PRO A 21 1.53 -10.75 -14.55
CA PRO A 21 2.01 -9.42 -14.90
C PRO A 21 0.97 -8.36 -14.54
N ALA A 22 1.43 -7.28 -13.92
CA ALA A 22 0.56 -6.19 -13.49
C ALA A 22 0.21 -5.25 -14.64
N SER A 23 1.20 -4.91 -15.47
CA SER A 23 1.02 -4.03 -16.61
C SER A 23 0.34 -4.77 -17.78
N PRO A 24 -0.68 -4.17 -18.42
CA PRO A 24 -1.14 -4.67 -19.70
C PRO A 24 0.00 -4.56 -20.72
N PRO A 25 -0.04 -5.32 -21.82
CA PRO A 25 0.94 -5.18 -22.88
C PRO A 25 1.06 -3.71 -23.29
N ARG A 26 2.27 -3.17 -23.48
CA ARG A 26 2.56 -1.76 -23.84
C ARG A 26 1.77 -1.18 -25.03
N ARG A 27 1.03 -2.02 -25.77
CA ARG A 27 0.16 -1.65 -26.91
C ARG A 27 -1.30 -1.42 -26.55
N ALA A 28 -1.73 -1.74 -25.33
CA ALA A 28 -3.06 -1.41 -24.84
C ALA A 28 -2.97 -0.08 -24.09
N ASP A 29 -3.82 0.88 -24.45
CA ASP A 29 -4.07 2.03 -23.56
C ASP A 29 -4.62 1.46 -22.25
N GLY A 30 -3.90 1.70 -21.15
CA GLY A 30 -4.32 1.25 -19.83
C GLY A 30 -5.35 2.21 -19.24
N ASP A 31 -6.31 1.66 -18.49
CA ASP A 31 -7.35 2.44 -17.78
C ASP A 31 -6.78 3.23 -16.58
N PHE A 32 -5.51 3.00 -16.22
CA PHE A 32 -4.85 3.61 -15.08
C PHE A 32 -3.54 4.30 -15.49
N ASP A 33 -3.12 5.29 -14.69
CA ASP A 33 -1.79 5.89 -14.80
C ASP A 33 -0.68 4.85 -14.60
N ALA A 34 0.43 5.01 -15.32
CA ALA A 34 1.55 4.05 -15.35
C ALA A 34 2.05 3.66 -13.95
N TYR A 35 2.16 4.62 -13.02
CA TYR A 35 2.64 4.36 -11.66
C TYR A 35 1.79 3.36 -10.88
N VAL A 36 0.50 3.20 -11.23
CA VAL A 36 -0.37 2.20 -10.59
C VAL A 36 0.15 0.80 -10.87
N TYR A 37 0.58 0.56 -12.11
CA TYR A 37 1.19 -0.71 -12.53
C TYR A 37 2.58 -0.87 -11.92
N ASP A 38 3.43 0.16 -12.01
CA ASP A 38 4.78 0.14 -11.42
C ASP A 38 4.74 -0.17 -9.91
N ARG A 39 3.75 0.38 -9.19
CA ARG A 39 3.55 0.09 -7.77
C ARG A 39 3.14 -1.36 -7.52
N VAL A 40 2.30 -1.94 -8.38
CA VAL A 40 1.93 -3.35 -8.26
C VAL A 40 3.16 -4.22 -8.54
N GLU A 41 3.93 -3.91 -9.58
CA GLU A 41 5.19 -4.60 -9.89
C GLU A 41 6.13 -4.55 -8.67
N ALA A 42 6.36 -3.37 -8.08
CA ALA A 42 7.20 -3.23 -6.89
C ALA A 42 6.74 -4.11 -5.70
N VAL A 43 5.42 -4.21 -5.46
CA VAL A 43 4.88 -5.11 -4.42
C VAL A 43 5.10 -6.58 -4.78
N GLN A 44 4.94 -6.96 -6.05
CA GLN A 44 5.20 -8.32 -6.52
C GLN A 44 6.67 -8.68 -6.39
N ALA A 45 7.59 -7.80 -6.80
CA ALA A 45 9.01 -8.02 -6.67
C ALA A 45 9.46 -8.08 -5.21
N TYR A 46 8.92 -7.21 -4.35
CA TYR A 46 9.14 -7.30 -2.91
C TYR A 46 8.72 -8.67 -2.35
N TRP A 47 7.50 -9.10 -2.65
CA TRP A 47 6.94 -10.36 -2.15
C TRP A 47 7.73 -11.58 -2.65
N LEU A 48 8.03 -11.62 -3.95
CA LEU A 48 8.73 -12.72 -4.59
C LEU A 48 10.26 -12.64 -4.42
N LYS A 49 10.77 -11.61 -3.73
CA LYS A 49 12.20 -11.34 -3.52
C LYS A 49 12.98 -11.25 -4.84
N ARG A 50 12.38 -10.60 -5.83
CA ARG A 50 12.99 -10.37 -7.14
C ARG A 50 14.01 -9.21 -7.07
N PRO A 51 15.13 -9.28 -7.81
CA PRO A 51 16.16 -8.23 -7.78
C PRO A 51 15.68 -6.88 -8.33
N GLU A 52 14.65 -6.87 -9.18
CA GLU A 52 14.09 -5.67 -9.83
C GLU A 52 13.33 -4.75 -8.86
N PHE A 53 13.09 -5.18 -7.62
CA PHE A 53 12.32 -4.42 -6.61
C PHE A 53 12.76 -2.96 -6.48
N GLY A 54 14.07 -2.71 -6.45
CA GLY A 54 14.60 -1.35 -6.31
C GLY A 54 14.26 -0.46 -7.52
N ASP A 55 14.37 -1.01 -8.72
CA ASP A 55 14.12 -0.30 -9.97
C ASP A 55 12.62 -0.03 -10.15
N GLU A 56 11.77 -1.01 -9.88
CA GLU A 56 10.31 -0.88 -9.93
C GLU A 56 9.78 0.13 -8.91
N LEU A 57 10.37 0.15 -7.71
CA LEU A 57 10.05 1.13 -6.69
C LEU A 57 10.41 2.56 -7.12
N VAL A 58 11.59 2.76 -7.73
CA VAL A 58 12.00 4.06 -8.26
C VAL A 58 11.08 4.49 -9.40
N ALA A 59 10.71 3.59 -10.30
CA ALA A 59 9.76 3.87 -11.38
C ALA A 59 8.39 4.30 -10.83
N ALA A 60 7.88 3.57 -9.84
CA ALA A 60 6.61 3.88 -9.20
C ALA A 60 6.60 5.26 -8.52
N VAL A 61 7.70 5.65 -7.85
CA VAL A 61 7.85 6.98 -7.25
C VAL A 61 7.98 8.07 -8.31
N ALA A 62 8.74 7.84 -9.39
CA ALA A 62 8.90 8.82 -10.46
C ALA A 62 7.58 9.08 -11.20
N GLY A 63 6.72 8.06 -11.31
CA GLY A 63 5.43 8.14 -12.00
C GLY A 63 4.32 8.88 -11.26
N THR A 64 4.52 9.29 -9.99
CA THR A 64 3.52 10.06 -9.23
C THR A 64 3.60 11.58 -9.43
N GLY A 65 4.55 12.05 -10.25
CA GLY A 65 4.71 13.48 -10.54
C GLY A 65 3.55 14.07 -11.37
N PRO A 66 3.09 15.30 -11.07
CA PRO A 66 1.99 15.97 -11.78
C PRO A 66 2.08 15.97 -13.32
N PRO A 67 3.25 16.17 -13.97
CA PRO A 67 3.31 16.20 -15.43
C PRO A 67 3.12 14.83 -16.10
N VAL A 68 3.10 13.73 -15.34
CA VAL A 68 3.03 12.36 -15.84
C VAL A 68 1.64 11.75 -15.69
N LEU A 69 0.79 12.35 -14.84
CA LEU A 69 -0.56 11.85 -14.56
C LEU A 69 -1.51 12.16 -15.73
N ARG A 70 -2.23 11.14 -16.19
CA ARG A 70 -3.24 11.24 -17.25
C ARG A 70 -4.66 11.12 -16.70
N HIS A 71 -4.85 10.38 -15.62
CA HIS A 71 -6.18 10.03 -15.08
C HIS A 71 -6.39 10.53 -13.64
N ALA A 72 -5.37 10.45 -12.78
CA ALA A 72 -5.48 10.95 -11.42
C ALA A 72 -5.43 12.49 -11.41
N HIS A 73 -6.35 13.10 -10.65
CA HIS A 73 -6.18 14.49 -10.25
C HIS A 73 -4.89 14.61 -9.43
N SER A 74 -4.05 15.61 -9.75
CA SER A 74 -2.75 15.81 -9.11
C SER A 74 -2.84 16.11 -7.61
N GLU A 75 -4.00 16.60 -7.15
CA GLU A 75 -4.29 16.87 -5.74
C GLU A 75 -4.41 15.55 -4.95
N GLY A 76 -3.66 15.42 -3.84
CA GLY A 76 -3.66 14.22 -3.00
C GLY A 76 -2.87 13.02 -3.54
N VAL A 77 -2.35 13.04 -4.77
CA VAL A 77 -1.55 11.93 -5.32
C VAL A 77 -0.26 11.74 -4.53
N LEU A 78 0.44 12.82 -4.19
CA LEU A 78 1.66 12.73 -3.41
C LEU A 78 1.38 12.25 -1.97
N GLU A 79 0.31 12.76 -1.37
CA GLU A 79 -0.07 12.54 0.03
C GLU A 79 -0.64 11.14 0.29
N LEU A 80 -1.33 10.54 -0.71
CA LEU A 80 -1.94 9.22 -0.56
C LEU A 80 -1.17 8.10 -1.25
N ARG A 81 -0.47 8.40 -2.36
CA ARG A 81 0.07 7.35 -3.25
C ARG A 81 1.55 7.09 -3.05
N CYS A 82 2.34 8.10 -2.64
CA CYS A 82 3.74 7.92 -2.26
C CYS A 82 3.97 7.18 -0.93
N PRO A 83 3.17 7.39 0.14
CA PRO A 83 3.47 6.79 1.43
C PRO A 83 3.57 5.25 1.44
N PRO A 84 2.72 4.48 0.72
CA PRO A 84 2.91 3.04 0.61
C PRO A 84 4.28 2.62 0.04
N MET A 85 4.84 3.40 -0.89
CA MET A 85 6.16 3.13 -1.48
C MET A 85 7.30 3.43 -0.50
N ASN A 86 7.18 4.54 0.25
CA ASN A 86 8.11 4.86 1.33
C ASN A 86 8.11 3.76 2.40
N LEU A 87 6.93 3.28 2.80
CA LEU A 87 6.78 2.18 3.75
C LEU A 87 7.42 0.89 3.23
N LEU A 88 7.20 0.55 1.96
CA LEU A 88 7.79 -0.64 1.34
C LEU A 88 9.33 -0.55 1.31
N THR A 89 9.87 0.66 1.10
CA THR A 89 11.31 0.95 1.20
C THR A 89 11.85 0.64 2.59
N GLN A 90 11.21 1.15 3.64
CA GLN A 90 11.68 0.92 5.01
C GLN A 90 11.48 -0.55 5.43
N SER A 91 10.43 -1.19 4.92
CA SER A 91 10.17 -2.61 5.15
C SER A 91 11.31 -3.48 4.60
N ALA A 92 11.74 -3.21 3.36
CA ALA A 92 12.86 -3.90 2.72
C ALA A 92 14.20 -3.64 3.44
N ARG A 93 14.37 -2.44 4.02
CA ARG A 93 15.55 -2.08 4.82
C ARG A 93 15.53 -2.64 6.23
N LYS A 94 14.40 -3.18 6.70
CA LYS A 94 14.18 -3.62 8.08
C LYS A 94 14.47 -2.53 9.11
N ASP A 95 14.05 -1.30 8.79
CA ASP A 95 14.20 -0.14 9.67
C ASP A 95 12.87 0.17 10.34
N ASP A 96 12.54 -0.56 11.41
CA ASP A 96 11.26 -0.47 12.15
C ASP A 96 10.98 0.97 12.62
N GLY A 97 12.01 1.68 13.08
CA GLY A 97 11.87 3.06 13.55
C GLY A 97 11.50 4.04 12.44
N LYS A 98 12.16 3.96 11.27
CA LYS A 98 11.76 4.77 10.11
C LYS A 98 10.45 4.32 9.50
N PHE A 99 10.15 3.03 9.55
CA PHE A 99 8.87 2.50 9.09
C PHE A 99 7.71 3.13 9.89
N ASP A 100 7.79 3.12 11.22
CA ASP A 100 6.76 3.69 12.08
C ASP A 100 6.61 5.21 11.91
N ALA A 101 7.73 5.94 11.74
CA ALA A 101 7.68 7.36 11.47
C ALA A 101 7.00 7.69 10.12
N GLU A 102 7.32 6.96 9.06
CA GLU A 102 6.66 7.11 7.76
C GLU A 102 5.19 6.68 7.81
N LEU A 103 4.86 5.67 8.62
CA LEU A 103 3.48 5.20 8.80
C LEU A 103 2.64 6.26 9.51
N ALA A 104 3.15 6.84 10.60
CA ALA A 104 2.48 7.93 11.30
C ALA A 104 2.19 9.12 10.37
N LYS A 105 3.18 9.49 9.55
CA LYS A 105 3.04 10.55 8.55
C LYS A 105 2.00 10.21 7.47
N ALA A 106 2.02 8.98 6.97
CA ALA A 106 1.04 8.50 5.99
C ALA A 106 -0.40 8.56 6.53
N LEU A 107 -0.59 8.24 7.82
CA LEU A 107 -1.89 8.24 8.47
C LEU A 107 -2.41 9.66 8.71
N GLU A 108 -1.54 10.62 9.07
CA GLU A 108 -1.96 12.02 9.21
C GLU A 108 -2.37 12.60 7.84
N TRP A 109 -1.57 12.39 6.80
CA TRP A 109 -1.93 12.83 5.45
C TRP A 109 -3.23 12.22 4.93
N HIS A 110 -3.48 10.95 5.24
CA HIS A 110 -4.73 10.28 4.89
C HIS A 110 -5.94 10.91 5.59
N LYS A 111 -5.79 11.22 6.89
CA LYS A 111 -6.82 11.90 7.67
C LYS A 111 -7.09 13.30 7.15
N GLU A 112 -6.03 14.07 6.87
CA GLU A 112 -6.14 15.40 6.26
C GLU A 112 -6.93 15.32 4.95
N TYR A 113 -6.55 14.41 4.04
CA TYR A 113 -7.27 14.19 2.78
C TYR A 113 -8.76 13.87 2.98
N GLY A 114 -9.09 12.98 3.91
CA GLY A 114 -10.46 12.59 4.21
C GLY A 114 -11.33 13.74 4.76
N THR A 115 -10.73 14.71 5.45
CA THR A 115 -11.46 15.85 6.04
C THR A 115 -11.79 16.98 5.05
N HIS A 116 -11.22 16.97 3.84
CA HIS A 116 -11.45 18.03 2.85
C HIS A 116 -12.84 18.00 2.21
N ASP A 117 -13.52 16.86 2.23
CA ASP A 117 -14.79 16.66 1.52
C ASP A 117 -15.59 15.54 2.21
N GLN A 118 -16.84 15.84 2.60
CA GLN A 118 -17.70 14.87 3.29
C GLN A 118 -17.98 13.63 2.44
N ASP A 119 -18.03 13.77 1.11
CA ASP A 119 -18.22 12.62 0.21
C ASP A 119 -16.96 11.73 0.19
N ARG A 120 -15.77 12.32 0.36
CA ARG A 120 -14.51 11.57 0.47
C ARG A 120 -14.38 10.84 1.80
N ALA A 121 -14.83 11.46 2.91
CA ALA A 121 -14.81 10.84 4.24
C ALA A 121 -15.61 9.53 4.31
N LEU A 122 -16.68 9.43 3.50
CA LEU A 122 -17.55 8.25 3.43
C LEU A 122 -17.11 7.23 2.37
N SER A 123 -16.10 7.56 1.57
CA SER A 123 -15.54 6.64 0.57
C SER A 123 -14.67 5.56 1.21
N ALA A 124 -14.47 4.44 0.50
CA ALA A 124 -13.56 3.38 0.95
C ALA A 124 -12.14 3.90 1.20
N ASP A 125 -11.70 4.88 0.40
CA ASP A 125 -10.39 5.54 0.50
C ASP A 125 -10.35 6.61 1.62
N GLY A 126 -11.47 6.99 2.24
CA GLY A 126 -11.50 7.88 3.41
C GLY A 126 -11.61 7.14 4.74
N LEU A 127 -12.27 5.96 4.72
CA LEU A 127 -12.50 5.15 5.92
C LEU A 127 -11.26 4.36 6.36
N THR A 128 -10.38 4.00 5.44
CA THR A 128 -9.20 3.20 5.75
C THR A 128 -8.04 3.57 4.85
N ALA A 129 -6.87 3.73 5.46
CA ALA A 129 -5.61 3.91 4.74
C ALA A 129 -5.18 2.57 4.13
N LEU A 130 -5.92 2.07 3.12
CA LEU A 130 -5.76 0.72 2.59
C LEU A 130 -4.35 0.47 2.04
N GLY A 131 -3.75 1.49 1.42
CA GLY A 131 -2.36 1.47 0.99
C GLY A 131 -1.39 1.19 2.14
N PRO A 132 -1.29 2.12 3.12
CA PRO A 132 -0.48 1.94 4.33
C PRO A 132 -0.80 0.67 5.12
N LEU A 133 -2.08 0.31 5.29
CA LEU A 133 -2.50 -0.91 5.97
C LEU A 133 -1.94 -2.17 5.29
N ALA A 134 -2.07 -2.28 3.97
CA ALA A 134 -1.59 -3.46 3.24
C ALA A 134 -0.06 -3.63 3.37
N VAL A 135 0.71 -2.54 3.29
CA VAL A 135 2.18 -2.60 3.48
C VAL A 135 2.54 -2.91 4.93
N SER A 136 1.77 -2.40 5.89
CA SER A 136 1.94 -2.72 7.31
C SER A 136 1.68 -4.20 7.60
N CYS A 137 0.66 -4.81 6.98
CA CYS A 137 0.43 -6.25 7.08
C CYS A 137 1.61 -7.07 6.52
N LEU A 138 2.19 -6.65 5.38
CA LEU A 138 3.39 -7.27 4.81
C LEU A 138 4.60 -7.12 5.74
N ALA A 139 4.78 -5.95 6.34
CA ALA A 139 5.87 -5.68 7.28
C ALA A 139 5.76 -6.58 8.52
N VAL A 140 4.57 -6.70 9.11
CA VAL A 140 4.32 -7.60 10.25
C VAL A 140 4.64 -9.06 9.89
N GLN A 141 4.27 -9.53 8.69
CA GLN A 141 4.63 -10.87 8.23
C GLN A 141 6.13 -11.06 8.03
N ALA A 142 6.85 -9.98 7.70
CA ALA A 142 8.30 -9.96 7.60
C ALA A 142 9.01 -9.79 8.97
N GLY A 143 8.25 -9.65 10.07
CA GLY A 143 8.75 -9.58 11.44
C GLY A 143 8.95 -8.15 11.98
N HIS A 144 8.45 -7.12 11.30
CA HIS A 144 8.48 -5.74 11.79
C HIS A 144 7.58 -5.56 13.01
N THR A 145 8.05 -4.76 13.97
CA THR A 145 7.22 -4.27 15.08
C THR A 145 6.63 -2.92 14.72
N ILE A 146 5.29 -2.82 14.74
CA ILE A 146 4.58 -1.57 14.47
C ILE A 146 3.95 -1.06 15.76
N THR A 147 4.22 0.19 16.11
CA THR A 147 3.70 0.86 17.32
C THR A 147 2.69 1.96 17.01
N ALA A 148 2.59 2.40 15.75
CA ALA A 148 1.62 3.41 15.33
C ALA A 148 0.17 2.95 15.55
N GLU A 149 -0.66 3.81 16.16
CA GLU A 149 -2.09 3.61 16.37
C GLU A 149 -2.90 4.69 15.63
N SER A 150 -3.96 4.29 14.92
CA SER A 150 -4.86 5.21 14.21
C SER A 150 -6.20 4.55 13.92
N ALA A 151 -7.28 5.33 13.91
CA ALA A 151 -8.60 4.88 13.46
C ALA A 151 -8.59 4.42 11.99
N HIS A 152 -7.69 4.97 11.17
CA HIS A 152 -7.51 4.59 9.77
C HIS A 152 -6.58 3.37 9.57
N LEU A 153 -6.00 2.84 10.67
CA LEU A 153 -5.16 1.64 10.69
C LEU A 153 -5.78 0.58 11.61
N PRO A 154 -6.81 -0.15 11.15
CA PRO A 154 -7.55 -1.10 11.98
C PRO A 154 -6.66 -2.23 12.53
N THR A 155 -6.36 -2.18 13.83
CA THR A 155 -5.44 -3.09 14.53
C THR A 155 -5.77 -4.57 14.36
N ARG A 156 -7.07 -4.93 14.30
CA ARG A 156 -7.49 -6.33 14.10
C ARG A 156 -7.05 -6.87 12.75
N LEU A 157 -7.18 -6.07 11.68
CA LEU A 157 -6.71 -6.43 10.35
C LEU A 157 -5.17 -6.49 10.30
N LEU A 158 -4.51 -5.50 10.90
CA LEU A 158 -3.05 -5.46 10.99
C LEU A 158 -2.47 -6.71 11.67
N ARG A 159 -3.05 -7.09 12.82
CA ARG A 159 -2.64 -8.26 13.60
C ARG A 159 -3.16 -9.58 13.04
N GLY A 160 -4.09 -9.55 12.09
CA GLY A 160 -4.70 -10.76 11.51
C GLY A 160 -5.57 -11.54 12.49
N ILE A 161 -6.22 -10.84 13.43
CA ILE A 161 -7.08 -11.47 14.43
C ILE A 161 -8.38 -11.92 13.74
N PRO A 162 -8.77 -13.20 13.83
CA PRO A 162 -10.01 -13.70 13.21
C PRO A 162 -11.25 -12.93 13.69
N VAL A 163 -12.24 -12.80 12.80
CA VAL A 163 -13.53 -12.16 13.11
C VAL A 163 -14.41 -13.04 14.02
N ASN A 164 -14.08 -14.33 14.18
CA ASN A 164 -14.96 -15.32 14.83
C ASN A 164 -14.71 -15.59 16.32
N GLU A 165 -13.95 -14.73 17.01
CA GLU A 165 -13.87 -14.74 18.48
C GLU A 165 -14.76 -13.63 19.05
N PHE A 166 -16.03 -13.96 19.23
CA PHE A 166 -16.90 -13.23 20.15
C PHE A 166 -16.83 -13.97 21.50
N PRO A 167 -16.52 -13.30 22.62
CA PRO A 167 -16.81 -13.90 23.91
C PRO A 167 -18.33 -14.05 24.02
N THR A 168 -18.81 -15.30 24.04
CA THR A 168 -20.14 -15.67 24.53
C THR A 168 -20.23 -15.48 26.04
#